data_AF-A0AAU2WYH0-F1
#
_entry.id   AF-A0AAU2WYH0-F1
#
_cell.length_a   1.000
_cell.length_b   1.000
_cell.length_c   1.000
_cell.angle_alpha   90.00
_cell.angle_beta   90.00
_cell.angle_gamma   90.00
#
_symmetry.space_group_name_H-M   'P 1'
#
loop_
_entity.id
_entity.type
_entity.pdbx_description
1 polymer ?
#
loop_
_entity_poly.entity_id
_entity_poly.type
_entity_poly.pdbx_seq_one_letter_code
_entity_poly.pdbx_strand_id
1 'polypeptide(L)'
;MSLPKTLADDVAKNLVMTGRLVDEDPEQAYLYSRVALRLASRVAAVREAAGIAAYMTGRYTEALSELRAARRMTGSAEHWAVMADCERGLGRPERALQMAGAPEVEELDKAAQIELRIVAAGARRDMGQLDAAVVTLQVPELNAQGTKEWTARLRYAYADALFEVGREDEAREWFARAADSDVDGSTGAAQRLAELDGLEFVDAYDPELDDVDEEIDEIEASRGNRADRDSGRDSRRAADDVRDEDAREIDVFADDDLDDDDDLDADDLADADADDAEDEDEDDADEDEDEAEDADEEDDEEDDDEDDEDVAEAADSEPDSDADAAADKRD
;
A
#
# COMPACT_ATOMS: atom_id res chain seq x y z
N MET A 1 -15.27 -22.07 -21.95
CA MET A 1 -16.17 -21.89 -23.13
C MET A 1 -15.41 -21.01 -24.13
N SER A 2 -15.33 -21.37 -25.42
CA SER A 2 -14.53 -20.61 -26.39
C SER A 2 -15.42 -19.63 -27.18
N LEU A 3 -14.95 -18.39 -27.37
CA LEU A 3 -15.64 -17.36 -28.14
C LEU A 3 -15.56 -17.66 -29.66
N PRO A 4 -16.57 -17.27 -30.47
CA PRO A 4 -16.44 -17.24 -31.93
C PRO A 4 -15.25 -16.39 -32.34
N LYS A 5 -14.49 -16.83 -33.35
CA LYS A 5 -13.20 -16.20 -33.72
C LYS A 5 -13.29 -14.69 -33.95
N THR A 6 -14.31 -14.21 -34.67
CA THR A 6 -14.48 -12.78 -34.95
C THR A 6 -14.78 -11.99 -33.67
N LEU A 7 -15.59 -12.54 -32.78
CA LEU A 7 -15.89 -11.93 -31.48
C LEU A 7 -14.64 -11.93 -30.57
N ALA A 8 -13.86 -13.01 -30.58
CA ALA A 8 -12.61 -13.10 -29.86
C ALA A 8 -11.60 -12.05 -30.35
N ASP A 9 -11.50 -11.84 -31.66
CA ASP A 9 -10.61 -10.83 -32.25
C ASP A 9 -11.02 -9.41 -31.82
N ASP A 10 -12.32 -9.11 -31.76
CA ASP A 10 -12.80 -7.79 -31.35
C ASP A 10 -12.64 -7.54 -29.85
N VAL A 11 -12.91 -8.54 -29.01
CA VAL A 11 -12.63 -8.47 -27.56
C VAL A 11 -11.13 -8.27 -27.32
N ALA A 12 -10.28 -9.03 -28.01
CA ALA A 12 -8.84 -8.93 -27.85
C ALA A 12 -8.30 -7.54 -28.22
N LYS A 13 -8.78 -6.92 -29.31
CA LYS A 13 -8.40 -5.54 -29.66
C LYS A 13 -8.74 -4.55 -28.56
N ASN A 14 -9.94 -4.65 -27.99
CA ASN A 14 -10.37 -3.77 -26.91
C ASN A 14 -9.51 -3.97 -25.66
N LEU A 15 -9.24 -5.23 -25.24
CA LEU A 15 -8.37 -5.50 -24.10
C LEU A 15 -6.93 -5.00 -24.30
N VAL A 16 -6.38 -5.13 -25.52
CA VAL A 16 -5.07 -4.58 -25.84
C VAL A 16 -5.06 -3.05 -25.73
N MET A 17 -6.12 -2.38 -26.18
CA MET A 17 -6.24 -0.93 -26.05
C MET A 17 -6.42 -0.50 -24.59
N THR A 18 -7.22 -1.23 -23.79
CA THR A 18 -7.34 -1.00 -22.34
C THR A 18 -5.97 -1.07 -21.66
N GLY A 19 -5.22 -2.15 -21.87
CA GLY A 19 -3.91 -2.32 -21.22
C GLY A 19 -2.84 -1.32 -21.70
N ARG A 20 -2.95 -0.79 -22.93
CA ARG A 20 -2.01 0.23 -23.44
C ARG A 20 -2.27 1.61 -22.86
N LEU A 21 -3.52 1.94 -22.63
CA LEU A 21 -3.93 3.29 -22.24
C LEU A 21 -4.12 3.43 -20.73
N VAL A 22 -4.09 2.35 -19.95
CA VAL A 22 -4.43 2.39 -18.52
C VAL A 22 -3.60 3.41 -17.72
N ASP A 23 -2.33 3.60 -18.07
CA ASP A 23 -1.43 4.54 -17.39
C ASP A 23 -1.41 5.95 -18.05
N GLU A 24 -1.67 6.03 -19.37
CA GLU A 24 -1.56 7.28 -20.15
C GLU A 24 -2.91 8.04 -20.27
N ASP A 25 -4.00 7.30 -20.53
CA ASP A 25 -5.37 7.81 -20.67
C ASP A 25 -6.36 6.78 -20.06
N PRO A 26 -6.50 6.78 -18.72
CA PRO A 26 -7.31 5.79 -18.01
C PRO A 26 -8.80 5.88 -18.37
N GLU A 27 -9.30 7.05 -18.76
CA GLU A 27 -10.69 7.21 -19.19
C GLU A 27 -10.94 6.56 -20.54
N GLN A 28 -10.04 6.75 -21.51
CA GLN A 28 -10.15 6.05 -22.78
C GLN A 28 -9.95 4.54 -22.62
N ALA A 29 -9.08 4.10 -21.72
CA ALA A 29 -8.90 2.69 -21.37
C ALA A 29 -10.18 2.05 -20.81
N TYR A 30 -10.89 2.78 -19.93
CA TYR A 30 -12.18 2.39 -19.39
C TYR A 30 -13.25 2.24 -20.49
N LEU A 31 -13.33 3.17 -21.45
CA LEU A 31 -14.28 3.04 -22.56
C LEU A 31 -14.03 1.75 -23.38
N TYR A 32 -12.77 1.41 -23.66
CA TYR A 32 -12.44 0.15 -24.34
C TYR A 32 -12.80 -1.08 -23.48
N SER A 33 -12.59 -1.01 -22.16
CA SER A 33 -12.89 -2.13 -21.27
C SER A 33 -14.40 -2.39 -21.19
N ARG A 34 -15.22 -1.33 -21.19
CA ARG A 34 -16.69 -1.40 -21.25
C ARG A 34 -17.20 -2.04 -22.54
N VAL A 35 -16.57 -1.73 -23.67
CA VAL A 35 -16.88 -2.40 -24.95
C VAL A 35 -16.56 -3.90 -24.87
N ALA A 36 -15.38 -4.27 -24.37
CA ALA A 36 -15.01 -5.67 -24.17
C ALA A 36 -16.00 -6.40 -23.23
N LEU A 37 -16.39 -5.76 -22.13
CA LEU A 37 -17.32 -6.30 -21.14
C LEU A 37 -18.70 -6.57 -21.76
N ARG A 38 -19.23 -5.64 -22.55
CA ARG A 38 -20.50 -5.81 -23.28
C ARG A 38 -20.45 -7.00 -24.24
N LEU A 39 -19.30 -7.24 -24.87
CA LEU A 39 -19.10 -8.32 -25.84
C LEU A 39 -18.89 -9.69 -25.17
N ALA A 40 -18.26 -9.73 -24.00
CA ALA A 40 -17.78 -10.98 -23.40
C ALA A 40 -17.75 -10.99 -21.86
N SER A 41 -18.82 -10.56 -21.20
CA SER A 41 -18.96 -10.57 -19.73
C SER A 41 -18.83 -11.94 -19.04
N ARG A 42 -18.83 -13.04 -19.79
CA ARG A 42 -18.57 -14.40 -19.26
C ARG A 42 -17.10 -14.81 -19.31
N VAL A 43 -16.18 -13.89 -19.62
CA VAL A 43 -14.74 -14.12 -19.63
C VAL A 43 -14.12 -13.38 -18.46
N ALA A 44 -13.44 -14.11 -17.56
CA ALA A 44 -12.90 -13.52 -16.33
C ALA A 44 -11.91 -12.38 -16.62
N ALA A 45 -10.95 -12.62 -17.53
CA ALA A 45 -9.98 -11.59 -17.94
C ALA A 45 -10.62 -10.30 -18.48
N VAL A 46 -11.83 -10.37 -19.05
CA VAL A 46 -12.56 -9.18 -19.50
C VAL A 46 -13.10 -8.40 -18.30
N ARG A 47 -13.62 -9.10 -17.29
CA ARG A 47 -14.06 -8.48 -16.04
C ARG A 47 -12.90 -7.90 -15.23
N GLU A 48 -11.76 -8.59 -15.18
CA GLU A 48 -10.54 -8.08 -14.55
C GLU A 48 -10.11 -6.76 -15.20
N ALA A 49 -10.00 -6.73 -16.53
CA ALA A 49 -9.64 -5.51 -17.25
C ALA A 49 -10.66 -4.37 -17.05
N ALA A 50 -11.96 -4.69 -17.02
CA ALA A 50 -13.00 -3.71 -16.73
C ALA A 50 -12.89 -3.16 -15.30
N GLY A 51 -12.70 -4.05 -14.32
CA GLY A 51 -12.55 -3.69 -12.91
C GLY A 51 -11.31 -2.83 -12.65
N ILE A 52 -10.16 -3.18 -13.24
CA ILE A 52 -8.93 -2.39 -13.13
C ILE A 52 -9.11 -1.01 -13.77
N ALA A 53 -9.66 -0.93 -14.98
CA ALA A 53 -9.88 0.36 -15.64
C ALA A 53 -10.90 1.24 -14.88
N ALA A 54 -11.94 0.64 -14.29
CA ALA A 54 -12.88 1.32 -13.41
C ALA A 54 -12.17 1.84 -12.14
N TYR A 55 -11.28 1.06 -11.55
CA TYR A 55 -10.49 1.47 -10.39
C TYR A 55 -9.60 2.67 -10.70
N MET A 56 -8.88 2.65 -11.82
CA MET A 56 -7.99 3.74 -12.26
C MET A 56 -8.72 5.05 -12.55
N THR A 57 -10.04 4.99 -12.74
CA THR A 57 -10.90 6.16 -12.98
C THR A 57 -11.77 6.51 -11.76
N GLY A 58 -11.49 5.93 -10.60
CA GLY A 58 -12.20 6.23 -9.34
C GLY A 58 -13.62 5.66 -9.25
N ARG A 59 -14.02 4.77 -10.16
CA ARG A 59 -15.35 4.13 -10.19
C ARG A 59 -15.37 2.91 -9.26
N TYR A 60 -15.12 3.14 -7.97
CA TYR A 60 -14.85 2.08 -7.00
C TYR A 60 -15.98 1.04 -6.84
N THR A 61 -17.25 1.47 -6.90
CA THR A 61 -18.39 0.54 -6.85
C THR A 61 -18.39 -0.44 -8.03
N GLU A 62 -18.18 0.08 -9.25
CA GLU A 62 -18.10 -0.74 -10.46
C GLU A 62 -16.88 -1.66 -10.43
N ALA A 63 -15.71 -1.10 -10.07
CA ALA A 63 -14.48 -1.86 -9.94
C ALA A 63 -14.64 -3.05 -9.00
N LEU A 64 -15.21 -2.83 -7.82
CA LEU A 64 -15.42 -3.86 -6.82
C LEU A 64 -16.39 -4.95 -7.30
N SER A 65 -17.46 -4.56 -8.01
CA SER A 65 -18.42 -5.52 -8.60
C SER A 65 -17.72 -6.44 -9.61
N GLU A 66 -16.96 -5.87 -10.54
CA GLU A 66 -16.29 -6.61 -11.60
C GLU A 66 -15.14 -7.49 -11.08
N LEU A 67 -14.34 -6.99 -10.14
CA LEU A 67 -13.24 -7.76 -9.54
C LEU A 67 -13.77 -8.92 -8.67
N ARG A 68 -14.87 -8.73 -7.94
CA ARG A 68 -15.55 -9.83 -7.22
C ARG A 68 -16.09 -10.88 -8.19
N ALA A 69 -16.69 -10.44 -9.29
CA ALA A 69 -17.17 -11.36 -10.32
C ALA A 69 -16.03 -12.14 -10.97
N ALA A 70 -14.92 -11.49 -11.31
CA ALA A 70 -13.70 -12.15 -11.79
C ALA A 70 -13.18 -13.18 -10.80
N ARG A 71 -13.04 -12.81 -9.51
CA ARG A 71 -12.62 -13.72 -8.44
C ARG A 71 -13.54 -14.93 -8.31
N ARG A 72 -14.86 -14.76 -8.35
CA ARG A 72 -15.80 -15.92 -8.33
C ARG A 72 -15.60 -16.86 -9.52
N MET A 73 -15.16 -16.34 -10.67
CA MET A 73 -14.93 -17.13 -11.88
C MET A 73 -13.59 -17.86 -11.87
N THR A 74 -12.55 -17.28 -11.27
CA THR A 74 -11.17 -17.81 -11.32
C THR A 74 -10.73 -18.46 -10.02
N GLY A 75 -11.32 -18.04 -8.89
CA GLY A 75 -10.85 -18.33 -7.54
C GLY A 75 -9.61 -17.50 -7.13
N SER A 76 -9.11 -16.60 -7.98
CA SER A 76 -7.87 -15.86 -7.73
C SER A 76 -8.06 -14.69 -6.77
N ALA A 77 -7.15 -14.55 -5.79
CA ALA A 77 -7.05 -13.39 -4.91
C ALA A 77 -6.15 -12.26 -5.46
N GLU A 78 -5.63 -12.35 -6.69
CA GLU A 78 -4.65 -11.40 -7.26
C GLU A 78 -5.01 -9.91 -7.07
N HIS A 79 -6.30 -9.55 -7.19
CA HIS A 79 -6.77 -8.18 -7.05
C HIS A 79 -7.30 -7.83 -5.64
N TRP A 80 -6.95 -8.61 -4.62
CA TRP A 80 -7.43 -8.40 -3.24
C TRP A 80 -7.06 -7.02 -2.70
N ALA A 81 -5.83 -6.56 -2.92
CA ALA A 81 -5.37 -5.24 -2.53
C ALA A 81 -6.19 -4.11 -3.19
N VAL A 82 -6.50 -4.24 -4.48
CA VAL A 82 -7.31 -3.28 -5.23
C VAL A 82 -8.74 -3.23 -4.70
N MET A 83 -9.34 -4.40 -4.41
CA MET A 83 -10.68 -4.46 -3.81
C MET A 83 -10.71 -3.83 -2.41
N ALA A 84 -9.67 -4.01 -1.60
CA ALA A 84 -9.56 -3.35 -0.29
C ALA A 84 -9.45 -1.82 -0.43
N ASP A 85 -8.68 -1.34 -1.41
CA ASP A 85 -8.57 0.11 -1.66
C ASP A 85 -9.87 0.69 -2.25
N CYS A 86 -10.64 -0.09 -3.02
CA CYS A 86 -11.98 0.31 -3.44
C CYS A 86 -12.91 0.52 -2.23
N GLU A 87 -12.91 -0.39 -1.24
CA GLU A 87 -13.71 -0.21 -0.02
C GLU A 87 -13.26 1.04 0.75
N ARG A 88 -11.95 1.29 0.84
CA ARG A 88 -11.40 2.53 1.40
C ARG A 88 -11.88 3.76 0.63
N GLY A 89 -11.79 3.76 -0.69
CA GLY A 89 -12.25 4.84 -1.58
C GLY A 89 -13.77 5.10 -1.51
N LEU A 90 -14.55 4.09 -1.12
CA LEU A 90 -15.99 4.21 -0.81
C LEU A 90 -16.28 4.72 0.60
N GLY A 91 -15.24 5.13 1.35
CA GLY A 91 -15.38 5.64 2.72
C GLY A 91 -15.60 4.55 3.76
N ARG A 92 -15.13 3.31 3.51
CA ARG A 92 -15.25 2.16 4.42
C ARG A 92 -13.87 1.65 4.85
N PRO A 93 -13.04 2.47 5.51
CA PRO A 93 -11.67 2.10 5.86
C PRO A 93 -11.59 0.89 6.81
N GLU A 94 -12.58 0.68 7.68
CA GLU A 94 -12.66 -0.50 8.55
C GLU A 94 -12.73 -1.79 7.74
N ARG A 95 -13.44 -1.76 6.59
CA ARG A 95 -13.56 -2.92 5.72
C ARG A 95 -12.24 -3.25 5.03
N ALA A 96 -11.48 -2.24 4.61
CA ALA A 96 -10.14 -2.42 4.08
C ALA A 96 -9.20 -3.08 5.11
N LEU A 97 -9.30 -2.70 6.40
CA LEU A 97 -8.54 -3.35 7.48
C LEU A 97 -8.96 -4.80 7.73
N GLN A 98 -10.26 -5.10 7.69
CA GLN A 98 -10.73 -6.48 7.78
C GLN A 98 -10.15 -7.34 6.64
N MET A 99 -10.16 -6.82 5.41
CA MET A 99 -9.57 -7.51 4.26
C MET A 99 -8.06 -7.71 4.40
N ALA A 100 -7.35 -6.78 5.04
CA ALA A 100 -5.91 -6.93 5.33
C ALA A 100 -5.59 -8.01 6.38
N GLY A 101 -6.59 -8.44 7.17
CA GLY A 101 -6.47 -9.54 8.13
C GLY A 101 -7.10 -10.87 7.68
N ALA A 102 -7.59 -10.94 6.44
CA ALA A 102 -8.31 -12.09 5.91
C ALA A 102 -7.35 -13.20 5.42
N PRO A 103 -7.79 -14.47 5.37
CA PRO A 103 -6.96 -15.59 4.90
C PRO A 103 -6.49 -15.45 3.44
N GLU A 104 -7.23 -14.72 2.59
CA GLU A 104 -6.84 -14.43 1.20
C GLU A 104 -5.46 -13.79 1.07
N VAL A 105 -4.99 -13.11 2.12
CA VAL A 105 -3.67 -12.46 2.11
C VAL A 105 -2.54 -13.47 1.95
N GLU A 106 -2.74 -14.73 2.37
CA GLU A 106 -1.75 -15.80 2.22
C GLU A 106 -1.58 -16.26 0.76
N GLU A 107 -2.58 -16.02 -0.09
CA GLU A 107 -2.54 -16.35 -1.52
C GLU A 107 -1.81 -15.28 -2.36
N LEU A 108 -1.60 -14.09 -1.78
CA LEU A 108 -0.98 -12.97 -2.46
C LEU A 108 0.53 -13.17 -2.61
N ASP A 109 1.05 -12.73 -3.75
CA ASP A 109 2.49 -12.58 -3.90
C ASP A 109 3.01 -11.42 -3.02
N LYS A 110 4.34 -11.30 -2.95
CA LYS A 110 4.96 -10.31 -2.06
C LYS A 110 4.60 -8.87 -2.47
N ALA A 111 4.45 -8.59 -3.77
CA ALA A 111 4.11 -7.25 -4.24
C ALA A 111 2.69 -6.87 -3.79
N ALA A 112 1.70 -7.74 -4.03
CA ALA A 112 0.32 -7.54 -3.61
C ALA A 112 0.17 -7.46 -2.08
N GLN A 113 0.96 -8.23 -1.30
CA GLN A 113 0.99 -8.08 0.16
C GLN A 113 1.47 -6.70 0.61
N ILE A 114 2.50 -6.14 -0.06
CA ILE A 114 3.00 -4.80 0.23
C ILE A 114 1.97 -3.74 -0.15
N GLU A 115 1.34 -3.86 -1.32
CA GLU A 115 0.26 -2.94 -1.72
C GLU A 115 -0.90 -2.96 -0.73
N LEU A 116 -1.38 -4.15 -0.33
CA LEU A 116 -2.44 -4.26 0.67
C LEU A 116 -2.06 -3.61 2.00
N ARG A 117 -0.77 -3.67 2.38
CA ARG A 117 -0.27 -3.03 3.59
C ARG A 117 -0.24 -1.51 3.49
N ILE A 118 0.07 -0.97 2.32
CA ILE A 118 -0.02 0.46 2.02
C ILE A 118 -1.49 0.91 2.11
N VAL A 119 -2.42 0.15 1.53
CA VAL A 119 -3.86 0.39 1.64
C VAL A 119 -4.32 0.37 3.09
N ALA A 120 -3.90 -0.62 3.88
CA ALA A 120 -4.24 -0.72 5.30
C ALA A 120 -3.72 0.48 6.12
N ALA A 121 -2.50 0.94 5.82
CA ALA A 121 -1.96 2.16 6.44
C ALA A 121 -2.77 3.40 6.04
N GLY A 122 -3.17 3.51 4.78
CA GLY A 122 -4.09 4.55 4.29
C GLY A 122 -5.43 4.53 5.01
N ALA A 123 -6.04 3.35 5.16
CA ALA A 123 -7.29 3.19 5.90
C ALA A 123 -7.18 3.65 7.37
N ARG A 124 -6.04 3.36 8.03
CA ARG A 124 -5.75 3.89 9.37
C ARG A 124 -5.69 5.42 9.40
N ARG A 125 -5.07 6.04 8.39
CA ARG A 125 -5.01 7.51 8.26
C ARG A 125 -6.40 8.11 8.12
N ASP A 126 -7.25 7.51 7.29
CA ASP A 126 -8.63 7.98 7.09
C ASP A 126 -9.45 7.94 8.41
N MET A 127 -9.13 6.99 9.30
CA MET A 127 -9.71 6.91 10.65
C MET A 127 -9.00 7.78 11.70
N GLY A 128 -8.01 8.59 11.32
CA GLY A 128 -7.22 9.44 12.23
C GLY A 128 -6.21 8.68 13.09
N GLN A 129 -5.94 7.40 12.80
CA GLN A 129 -5.02 6.55 13.55
C GLN A 129 -3.58 6.66 13.01
N LEU A 130 -3.03 7.88 13.00
CA LEU A 130 -1.79 8.21 12.29
C LEU A 130 -0.58 7.39 12.79
N ASP A 131 -0.38 7.27 14.10
CA ASP A 131 0.72 6.46 14.65
C ASP A 131 0.64 4.99 14.24
N ALA A 132 -0.58 4.44 14.20
CA ALA A 132 -0.80 3.08 13.80
C ALA A 132 -0.58 2.87 12.29
N ALA A 133 -0.80 3.89 11.47
CA ALA A 133 -0.45 3.86 10.05
C ALA A 133 1.08 3.76 9.87
N VAL A 134 1.86 4.54 10.62
CA VAL A 134 3.34 4.45 10.63
C VAL A 134 3.78 3.03 11.01
N VAL A 135 3.28 2.50 12.12
CA VAL A 135 3.62 1.14 12.59
C VAL A 135 3.23 0.08 11.56
N THR A 136 2.09 0.25 10.87
CA THR A 136 1.64 -0.69 9.84
C THR A 136 2.69 -0.81 8.73
N LEU A 137 3.33 0.28 8.31
CA LEU A 137 4.32 0.28 7.23
C LEU A 137 5.75 -0.14 7.65
N GLN A 138 6.00 -0.33 8.95
CA GLN A 138 7.30 -0.77 9.47
C GLN A 138 7.54 -2.26 9.26
N VAL A 139 7.86 -2.64 8.02
CA VAL A 139 8.17 -4.03 7.63
C VAL A 139 9.64 -4.20 7.22
N PRO A 140 10.20 -5.42 7.29
CA PRO A 140 11.57 -5.69 6.86
C PRO A 140 11.86 -5.23 5.42
N GLU A 141 10.87 -5.34 4.53
CA GLU A 141 10.90 -4.93 3.14
C GLU A 141 11.25 -3.45 2.94
N LEU A 142 10.93 -2.59 3.90
CA LEU A 142 11.25 -1.16 3.88
C LEU A 142 12.77 -0.91 3.81
N ASN A 143 13.57 -1.80 4.44
CA ASN A 143 15.03 -1.74 4.50
C ASN A 143 15.72 -2.73 3.54
N ALA A 144 14.96 -3.43 2.70
CA ALA A 144 15.52 -4.41 1.78
C ALA A 144 16.48 -3.76 0.78
N GLN A 145 17.58 -4.49 0.49
CA GLN A 145 18.56 -4.08 -0.50
C GLN A 145 18.06 -4.44 -1.90
N GLY A 146 18.09 -3.49 -2.83
CA GLY A 146 17.62 -3.63 -4.20
C GLY A 146 16.33 -2.86 -4.49
N THR A 147 16.06 -2.65 -5.76
CA THR A 147 14.89 -1.94 -6.28
C THR A 147 13.88 -2.97 -6.80
N LYS A 148 12.90 -3.31 -5.97
CA LYS A 148 11.69 -4.01 -6.43
C LYS A 148 10.66 -2.98 -6.89
N GLU A 149 9.70 -3.41 -7.70
CA GLU A 149 8.65 -2.54 -8.22
C GLU A 149 7.90 -1.76 -7.12
N TRP A 150 7.64 -2.39 -5.97
CA TRP A 150 6.95 -1.78 -4.83
C TRP A 150 7.87 -0.93 -3.92
N THR A 151 9.19 -0.95 -4.11
CA THR A 151 10.14 -0.38 -3.14
C THR A 151 10.00 1.13 -3.00
N ALA A 152 9.93 1.86 -4.13
CA ALA A 152 9.75 3.31 -4.12
C ALA A 152 8.42 3.67 -3.43
N ARG A 153 7.34 3.01 -3.84
CA ARG A 153 5.98 3.23 -3.33
C ARG A 153 5.84 2.96 -1.83
N LEU A 154 6.41 1.86 -1.32
CA LEU A 154 6.42 1.56 0.12
C LEU A 154 7.16 2.63 0.93
N ARG A 155 8.34 3.05 0.46
CA ARG A 155 9.14 4.07 1.15
C ARG A 155 8.48 5.44 1.12
N TYR A 156 7.86 5.80 -0.01
CA TYR A 156 7.06 7.01 -0.14
C TYR A 156 5.92 7.00 0.87
N ALA A 157 5.11 5.93 0.90
CA ALA A 157 3.99 5.81 1.84
C ALA A 157 4.45 5.91 3.31
N TYR A 158 5.60 5.34 3.64
CA TYR A 158 6.16 5.44 4.99
C TYR A 158 6.64 6.85 5.33
N ALA A 159 7.32 7.51 4.39
CA ALA A 159 7.74 8.90 4.53
C ALA A 159 6.55 9.84 4.75
N ASP A 160 5.48 9.66 3.97
CA ASP A 160 4.26 10.44 4.08
C ASP A 160 3.56 10.21 5.42
N ALA A 161 3.48 8.97 5.89
CA ALA A 161 2.94 8.65 7.22
C ALA A 161 3.77 9.28 8.36
N LEU A 162 5.11 9.30 8.24
CA LEU A 162 5.99 9.98 9.20
C LEU A 162 5.77 11.50 9.22
N PHE A 163 5.57 12.09 8.04
CA PHE A 163 5.32 13.53 7.91
C PHE A 163 4.02 13.91 8.62
N GLU A 164 2.96 13.14 8.46
CA GLU A 164 1.66 13.41 9.10
C GLU A 164 1.68 13.36 10.63
N VAL A 165 2.53 12.52 11.23
CA VAL A 165 2.71 12.49 12.69
C VAL A 165 3.73 13.54 13.19
N GLY A 166 4.21 14.43 12.32
CA GLY A 166 5.14 15.50 12.66
C GLY A 166 6.60 15.07 12.80
N ARG A 167 6.96 13.87 12.31
CA ARG A 167 8.35 13.37 12.31
C ARG A 167 9.07 13.78 11.03
N GLU A 168 9.14 15.09 10.79
CA GLU A 168 9.59 15.69 9.52
C GLU A 168 11.03 15.30 9.14
N ASP A 169 11.96 15.30 10.11
CA ASP A 169 13.37 14.93 9.85
C ASP A 169 13.50 13.50 9.32
N GLU A 170 12.72 12.56 9.88
CA GLU A 170 12.70 11.17 9.43
C GLU A 170 11.95 11.02 8.11
N ALA A 171 10.82 11.71 7.96
CA ALA A 171 10.06 11.71 6.72
C ALA A 171 10.94 12.14 5.54
N ARG A 172 11.73 13.21 5.74
CA ARG A 172 12.68 13.72 4.76
C ARG A 172 13.73 12.67 4.37
N GLU A 173 14.32 11.97 5.34
CA GLU A 173 15.27 10.88 5.04
C GLU A 173 14.60 9.77 4.20
N TRP A 174 13.36 9.41 4.53
CA TRP A 174 12.63 8.38 3.81
C TRP A 174 12.15 8.81 2.43
N PHE A 175 11.78 10.08 2.22
CA PHE A 175 11.52 10.62 0.88
C PHE A 175 12.76 10.57 0.00
N ALA A 176 13.96 10.87 0.54
CA ALA A 176 15.21 10.71 -0.20
C ALA A 176 15.44 9.24 -0.62
N ARG A 177 15.23 8.28 0.29
CA ARG A 177 15.35 6.85 -0.02
C ARG A 177 14.28 6.35 -1.00
N ALA A 178 13.10 6.97 -0.99
CA ALA A 178 12.05 6.69 -1.97
C ALA A 178 12.48 7.20 -3.35
N ALA A 179 12.97 8.45 -3.44
CA ALA A 179 13.47 9.06 -4.66
C ALA A 179 14.65 8.27 -5.28
N ASP A 180 15.58 7.78 -4.45
CA ASP A 180 16.69 6.93 -4.92
C ASP A 180 16.21 5.62 -5.58
N SER A 181 15.02 5.14 -5.24
CA SER A 181 14.44 3.91 -5.79
C SER A 181 13.36 4.15 -6.85
N ASP A 182 12.93 5.39 -7.03
CA ASP A 182 11.90 5.83 -7.97
C ASP A 182 12.52 6.10 -9.35
N VAL A 183 13.07 5.07 -9.98
CA VAL A 183 13.88 5.17 -11.21
C VAL A 183 13.06 5.71 -12.39
N ASP A 184 11.76 5.41 -12.42
CA ASP A 184 10.82 5.85 -13.45
C ASP A 184 10.05 7.13 -13.06
N GLY A 185 10.25 7.66 -11.85
CA GLY A 185 9.56 8.86 -11.35
C GLY A 185 8.08 8.64 -11.07
N SER A 186 7.65 7.38 -10.90
CA SER A 186 6.24 6.99 -10.71
C SER A 186 5.64 7.47 -9.39
N THR A 187 6.46 7.75 -8.36
CA THR A 187 5.95 8.17 -7.04
C THR A 187 6.00 9.67 -6.78
N GLY A 188 6.80 10.42 -7.56
CA GLY A 188 7.01 11.84 -7.32
C GLY A 188 7.84 12.14 -6.05
N ALA A 189 8.53 11.15 -5.50
CA ALA A 189 9.31 11.30 -4.25
C ALA A 189 10.34 12.42 -4.30
N ALA A 190 11.01 12.61 -5.45
CA ALA A 190 12.00 13.66 -5.64
C ALA A 190 11.38 15.06 -5.57
N GLN A 191 10.21 15.24 -6.18
CA GLN A 191 9.46 16.50 -6.10
C GLN A 191 9.05 16.79 -4.66
N ARG A 192 8.46 15.79 -3.98
CA ARG A 192 8.02 15.93 -2.59
C ARG A 192 9.17 16.28 -1.64
N LEU A 193 10.35 15.69 -1.85
CA LEU A 193 11.54 16.02 -1.06
C LEU A 193 11.98 17.48 -1.27
N ALA A 194 11.98 17.95 -2.51
CA ALA A 194 12.34 19.32 -2.83
C ALA A 194 11.32 20.33 -2.27
N GLU A 195 10.02 20.02 -2.27
CA GLU A 195 9.00 20.83 -1.59
C GLU A 195 9.30 20.96 -0.08
N LEU A 196 9.69 19.85 0.58
CA LEU A 196 10.09 19.87 1.99
C LEU A 196 11.38 20.66 2.24
N ASP A 197 12.20 20.86 1.21
CA ASP A 197 13.36 21.75 1.21
C ASP A 197 13.03 23.23 0.99
N GLY A 198 11.76 23.55 0.72
CA GLY A 198 11.33 24.88 0.33
C GLY A 198 11.72 25.26 -1.10
N LEU A 199 11.96 24.28 -1.98
CA LEU A 199 12.08 24.50 -3.42
C LEU A 199 10.67 24.45 -4.02
N GLU A 200 10.30 25.52 -4.73
CA GLU A 200 9.06 25.58 -5.49
C GLU A 200 9.35 25.22 -6.95
N PHE A 201 8.62 24.23 -7.48
CA PHE A 201 8.70 23.88 -8.90
C PHE A 201 7.72 24.77 -9.65
N VAL A 202 8.26 25.56 -10.58
CA VAL A 202 7.47 26.42 -11.45
C VAL A 202 7.46 25.85 -12.85
N ASP A 203 6.30 25.83 -13.51
CA ASP A 203 6.20 25.35 -14.88
C ASP A 203 6.93 26.33 -15.80
N ALA A 204 7.96 25.85 -16.49
CA ALA A 204 8.74 26.67 -17.41
C ALA A 204 7.91 27.26 -18.57
N TYR A 205 6.69 26.76 -18.78
CA TYR A 205 5.74 27.27 -19.77
C TYR A 205 4.62 28.13 -19.19
N ASP A 206 4.65 28.45 -17.88
CA ASP A 206 3.68 29.37 -17.29
C ASP A 206 3.94 30.81 -17.80
N PRO A 207 3.00 31.39 -18.58
CA PRO A 207 3.17 32.73 -19.16
C PRO A 207 3.17 33.86 -18.12
N GLU A 208 2.86 33.58 -16.85
CA GLU A 208 2.95 34.55 -15.75
C GLU A 208 4.37 34.65 -15.14
N LEU A 209 5.34 33.85 -15.60
CA LEU A 209 6.72 33.82 -15.07
C LEU A 209 7.77 34.62 -15.85
N ASP A 210 7.37 35.39 -16.87
CA ASP A 210 8.28 36.25 -17.63
C ASP A 210 8.99 37.32 -16.75
N ASP A 211 8.56 37.51 -15.48
CA ASP A 211 9.11 38.47 -14.52
C ASP A 211 10.02 37.85 -13.43
N VAL A 212 10.20 36.51 -13.35
CA VAL A 212 11.00 35.87 -12.27
C VAL A 212 12.51 35.92 -12.53
N ASP A 213 12.92 36.23 -13.77
CA ASP A 213 14.33 36.42 -14.15
C ASP A 213 15.01 37.55 -13.33
N GLU A 214 14.26 38.56 -12.88
CA GLU A 214 14.84 39.68 -12.11
C GLU A 214 15.22 39.30 -10.65
N GLU A 215 14.58 38.29 -10.04
CA GLU A 215 14.81 37.92 -8.63
C GLU A 215 15.99 36.92 -8.48
N ILE A 216 16.23 36.09 -9.50
CA ILE A 216 17.38 35.17 -9.55
C ILE A 216 18.70 35.95 -9.68
N ASP A 217 18.72 37.04 -10.46
CA ASP A 217 19.88 37.91 -10.64
C ASP A 217 20.33 38.59 -9.32
N GLU A 218 19.40 38.94 -8.42
CA GLU A 218 19.74 39.51 -7.10
C GLU A 218 20.36 38.47 -6.14
N ILE A 219 19.89 37.22 -6.19
CA ILE A 219 20.42 36.11 -5.37
C ILE A 219 21.80 35.69 -5.88
N GLU A 220 22.00 35.63 -7.19
CA GLU A 220 23.29 35.34 -7.82
C GLU A 220 24.31 36.48 -7.62
N ALA A 221 23.89 37.76 -7.66
CA ALA A 221 24.76 38.89 -7.36
C ALA A 221 25.29 38.88 -5.91
N SER A 222 24.50 38.37 -4.97
CA SER A 222 24.90 38.18 -3.56
C SER A 222 25.92 37.04 -3.39
N ARG A 223 25.80 35.96 -4.17
CA ARG A 223 26.72 34.80 -4.16
C ARG A 223 27.96 34.99 -5.05
N GLY A 224 27.89 35.88 -6.04
CA GLY A 224 28.85 36.07 -7.13
C GLY A 224 30.15 36.80 -6.79
N ASN A 225 30.36 37.28 -5.56
CA ASN A 225 31.60 37.99 -5.20
C ASN A 225 32.83 37.07 -5.00
N ARG A 226 32.77 35.80 -5.42
CA ARG A 226 33.87 34.82 -5.37
C ARG A 226 33.88 33.87 -6.56
N ALA A 227 34.03 34.36 -7.78
CA ALA A 227 34.84 33.72 -8.82
C ALA A 227 34.66 34.45 -10.15
N ASP A 228 35.54 35.42 -10.39
CA ASP A 228 35.75 35.95 -11.71
C ASP A 228 37.00 35.26 -12.30
N ARG A 229 36.87 34.79 -13.55
CA ARG A 229 37.88 34.39 -14.57
C ARG A 229 37.68 32.95 -15.09
N ASP A 230 37.19 32.80 -16.31
CA ASP A 230 38.04 32.81 -17.52
C ASP A 230 37.29 32.24 -18.74
N SER A 231 37.27 33.02 -19.83
CA SER A 231 36.99 32.64 -21.24
C SER A 231 35.64 31.95 -21.56
N GLY A 232 34.76 32.43 -22.43
CA GLY A 232 34.96 33.13 -23.69
C GLY A 232 34.93 32.16 -24.88
N ARG A 233 33.76 31.87 -25.47
CA ARG A 233 33.61 31.73 -26.94
C ARG A 233 32.15 31.68 -27.43
N ASP A 234 31.91 32.59 -28.38
CA ASP A 234 30.80 32.75 -29.32
C ASP A 234 30.68 31.58 -30.34
N SER A 235 29.45 31.09 -30.60
CA SER A 235 28.98 30.81 -31.98
C SER A 235 27.49 30.44 -32.06
N ARG A 236 26.83 31.10 -33.01
CA ARG A 236 25.40 31.13 -33.37
C ARG A 236 24.92 29.89 -34.17
N ARG A 237 23.57 29.86 -34.38
CA ARG A 237 22.70 29.10 -35.32
C ARG A 237 22.08 27.81 -34.75
N ALA A 238 20.83 27.44 -35.03
CA ALA A 238 19.77 27.96 -35.90
C ALA A 238 18.41 27.39 -35.44
N ALA A 239 17.33 28.06 -35.82
CA ALA A 239 15.95 27.58 -35.73
C ALA A 239 15.75 26.28 -36.54
N ASP A 240 14.88 25.39 -36.04
CA ASP A 240 14.00 24.65 -36.93
C ASP A 240 12.66 24.32 -36.27
N ASP A 241 11.64 24.47 -37.12
CA ASP A 241 10.20 24.44 -36.93
C ASP A 241 9.71 23.02 -37.24
N VAL A 242 8.97 22.37 -36.33
CA VAL A 242 8.27 21.11 -36.64
C VAL A 242 6.82 21.20 -36.19
N ARG A 243 5.97 20.93 -37.17
CA ARG A 243 4.53 21.13 -37.24
C ARG A 243 3.74 20.00 -36.59
N ASP A 244 2.58 20.41 -36.07
CA ASP A 244 1.37 19.63 -35.82
C ASP A 244 0.90 18.79 -37.02
N GLU A 245 0.25 17.66 -36.70
CA GLU A 245 -0.75 16.84 -37.43
C GLU A 245 -0.67 15.41 -36.83
N ASP A 246 -1.66 14.69 -36.30
CA ASP A 246 -3.13 14.66 -36.43
C ASP A 246 -3.71 13.94 -35.18
N ALA A 247 -4.67 14.54 -34.46
CA ALA A 247 -5.54 13.82 -33.54
C ALA A 247 -6.82 13.41 -34.28
N ARG A 248 -7.09 12.11 -34.37
CA ARG A 248 -8.35 11.59 -34.92
C ARG A 248 -9.41 11.58 -33.84
N GLU A 249 -10.38 12.45 -34.02
CA GLU A 249 -11.63 12.54 -33.26
C GLU A 249 -12.43 11.23 -33.41
N ILE A 250 -12.69 10.55 -32.30
CA ILE A 250 -13.61 9.41 -32.24
C ILE A 250 -14.94 9.97 -31.70
N ASP A 251 -15.94 10.08 -32.58
CA ASP A 251 -17.32 10.39 -32.19
C ASP A 251 -17.88 9.23 -31.36
N VAL A 252 -17.94 9.42 -30.04
CA VAL A 252 -18.67 8.53 -29.14
C VAL A 252 -20.12 9.01 -29.09
N PHE A 253 -21.00 8.27 -29.76
CA PHE A 253 -22.45 8.40 -29.61
C PHE A 253 -22.81 8.06 -28.15
N ALA A 254 -23.10 9.10 -27.37
CA ALA A 254 -23.78 8.98 -26.09
C ALA A 254 -25.29 8.83 -26.37
N ASP A 255 -25.82 7.63 -26.10
CA ASP A 255 -27.20 7.36 -25.67
C ASP A 255 -27.31 5.85 -25.44
N ASP A 256 -27.34 5.43 -24.17
CA ASP A 256 -28.46 4.64 -23.66
C ASP A 256 -28.34 4.48 -22.13
N ASP A 257 -29.49 4.64 -21.50
CA ASP A 257 -29.72 4.68 -20.06
C ASP A 257 -29.23 3.42 -19.32
N LEU A 258 -28.52 3.61 -18.21
CA LEU A 258 -28.28 2.56 -17.22
C LEU A 258 -29.22 2.79 -16.03
N ASP A 259 -30.45 2.32 -16.18
CA ASP A 259 -31.26 1.87 -15.05
C ASP A 259 -30.85 0.42 -14.76
N ASP A 260 -29.89 0.22 -13.87
CA ASP A 260 -29.68 -1.07 -13.18
C ASP A 260 -29.92 -0.83 -11.68
N ASP A 261 -31.21 -0.92 -11.31
CA ASP A 261 -31.63 -1.34 -9.98
C ASP A 261 -31.20 -2.81 -9.80
N ASP A 262 -29.97 -3.03 -9.36
CA ASP A 262 -29.55 -4.31 -8.78
C ASP A 262 -29.30 -4.10 -7.28
N ASP A 263 -30.38 -4.34 -6.53
CA ASP A 263 -30.34 -4.76 -5.14
C ASP A 263 -29.39 -5.96 -5.02
N LEU A 264 -28.14 -5.72 -4.61
CA LEU A 264 -27.22 -6.80 -4.23
C LEU A 264 -27.04 -6.82 -2.71
N ASP A 265 -27.66 -7.86 -2.17
CA ASP A 265 -27.69 -8.37 -0.81
C ASP A 265 -26.44 -8.08 0.02
N ALA A 266 -26.68 -7.50 1.20
CA ALA A 266 -25.70 -7.22 2.23
C ALA A 266 -25.36 -8.45 3.11
N ASP A 267 -25.54 -9.68 2.60
CA ASP A 267 -25.58 -10.89 3.43
C ASP A 267 -24.45 -11.91 3.19
N ASP A 268 -23.25 -11.49 2.79
CA ASP A 268 -22.11 -12.43 2.61
C ASP A 268 -20.89 -12.13 3.49
N LEU A 269 -21.12 -11.58 4.69
CA LEU A 269 -20.08 -11.46 5.74
C LEU A 269 -20.50 -11.97 7.12
N ALA A 270 -21.57 -12.76 7.20
CA ALA A 270 -21.94 -13.45 8.44
C ALA A 270 -21.72 -14.95 8.25
N ASP A 271 -20.48 -15.42 8.41
CA ASP A 271 -20.23 -16.83 8.70
C ASP A 271 -18.95 -17.00 9.55
N ALA A 272 -18.91 -16.27 10.65
CA ALA A 272 -17.86 -16.39 11.66
C ALA A 272 -18.44 -16.14 13.05
N ASP A 273 -19.35 -17.00 13.51
CA ASP A 273 -19.67 -17.25 14.92
C ASP A 273 -20.32 -18.65 14.96
N ALA A 274 -19.56 -19.70 15.32
CA ALA A 274 -19.49 -20.24 16.69
C ALA A 274 -20.82 -20.88 17.14
N ASP A 275 -20.97 -22.19 16.91
CA ASP A 275 -21.90 -23.07 17.65
C ASP A 275 -21.45 -24.54 17.48
N ASP A 276 -20.68 -25.06 18.44
CA ASP A 276 -20.62 -26.50 18.72
C ASP A 276 -20.29 -26.68 20.21
N ALA A 277 -21.30 -26.44 21.05
CA ALA A 277 -21.47 -27.06 22.36
C ALA A 277 -22.83 -26.60 22.94
N GLU A 278 -23.80 -27.51 22.96
CA GLU A 278 -24.60 -27.92 24.14
C GLU A 278 -25.90 -28.59 23.66
N ASP A 279 -25.87 -29.92 23.60
CA ASP A 279 -27.05 -30.78 23.53
C ASP A 279 -27.76 -30.72 24.91
N GLU A 280 -28.88 -30.02 24.96
CA GLU A 280 -29.88 -30.17 26.02
C GLU A 280 -30.88 -31.26 25.61
N ASP A 281 -30.65 -32.49 26.08
CA ASP A 281 -31.68 -33.53 26.12
C ASP A 281 -32.40 -33.46 27.48
N GLU A 282 -33.58 -32.84 27.50
CA GLU A 282 -34.60 -33.06 28.53
C GLU A 282 -35.30 -34.39 28.24
N ASP A 283 -35.23 -35.35 29.17
CA ASP A 283 -36.25 -36.39 29.29
C ASP A 283 -36.42 -36.85 30.76
N ASP A 284 -37.68 -37.09 31.08
CA ASP A 284 -38.37 -37.23 32.36
C ASP A 284 -37.89 -38.30 33.37
N ALA A 285 -38.14 -37.95 34.65
CA ALA A 285 -38.63 -38.76 35.77
C ALA A 285 -37.79 -39.94 36.33
N ASP A 286 -37.45 -39.88 37.61
CA ASP A 286 -38.12 -40.70 38.65
C ASP A 286 -37.68 -40.30 40.07
N GLU A 287 -38.63 -40.51 41.00
CA GLU A 287 -38.62 -40.29 42.44
C GLU A 287 -37.51 -41.07 43.17
N ASP A 288 -36.95 -40.51 44.26
CA ASP A 288 -36.93 -41.18 45.58
C ASP A 288 -36.15 -40.38 46.64
N GLU A 289 -36.56 -40.64 47.88
CA GLU A 289 -36.42 -39.90 49.14
C GLU A 289 -35.04 -40.02 49.84
N ASP A 290 -34.97 -39.42 51.05
CA ASP A 290 -34.02 -39.62 52.17
C ASP A 290 -32.89 -38.57 52.28
N GLU A 291 -32.98 -37.57 53.16
CA GLU A 291 -32.86 -37.53 54.65
C GLU A 291 -31.42 -37.38 55.20
N ALA A 292 -31.31 -36.44 56.15
CA ALA A 292 -30.34 -36.32 57.27
C ALA A 292 -28.95 -35.69 57.00
N GLU A 293 -28.63 -34.53 57.60
CA GLU A 293 -27.85 -34.33 58.87
C GLU A 293 -26.33 -34.46 58.62
N ASP A 294 -25.35 -33.73 59.15
CA ASP A 294 -25.13 -32.74 60.22
C ASP A 294 -23.71 -32.15 59.92
N ALA A 295 -23.44 -30.85 60.07
CA ALA A 295 -22.77 -30.21 61.21
C ALA A 295 -21.24 -30.45 61.40
N ASP A 296 -20.58 -29.38 61.88
CA ASP A 296 -19.27 -29.24 62.54
C ASP A 296 -18.04 -29.02 61.62
N GLU A 297 -17.41 -27.83 61.54
CA GLU A 297 -16.70 -26.96 62.51
C GLU A 297 -15.36 -27.51 63.06
N GLU A 298 -14.42 -26.56 63.18
CA GLU A 298 -13.09 -26.53 63.85
C GLU A 298 -11.87 -26.88 62.97
N ASP A 299 -11.05 -25.90 62.58
CA ASP A 299 -9.96 -25.22 63.34
C ASP A 299 -8.98 -26.22 63.97
N ASP A 300 -7.71 -26.13 63.56
CA ASP A 300 -6.58 -26.02 64.51
C ASP A 300 -5.25 -25.74 63.79
N GLU A 301 -4.53 -24.82 64.43
CA GLU A 301 -3.15 -24.36 64.33
C GLU A 301 -2.15 -25.55 64.49
N GLU A 302 -0.82 -25.53 64.35
CA GLU A 302 0.26 -24.55 64.42
C GLU A 302 1.58 -25.32 64.09
N ASP A 303 2.72 -24.62 64.08
CA ASP A 303 4.08 -25.11 64.40
C ASP A 303 4.90 -25.95 63.38
N ASP A 304 6.23 -25.86 63.27
CA ASP A 304 7.29 -24.88 63.60
C ASP A 304 8.62 -25.54 63.10
N ASP A 305 9.73 -24.81 63.16
CA ASP A 305 11.14 -25.28 63.18
C ASP A 305 11.81 -25.67 61.83
N GLU A 306 12.72 -24.86 61.29
CA GLU A 306 14.17 -24.75 61.63
C GLU A 306 15.00 -25.99 61.25
N ASP A 307 15.95 -25.83 60.32
CA ASP A 307 17.35 -26.19 60.58
C ASP A 307 18.29 -25.73 59.45
N ASP A 308 19.33 -25.02 59.91
CA ASP A 308 20.57 -24.64 59.24
C ASP A 308 21.33 -25.84 58.63
N GLU A 309 22.23 -25.59 57.67
CA GLU A 309 23.66 -25.91 57.83
C GLU A 309 24.51 -25.21 56.76
N ASP A 310 25.43 -24.38 57.27
CA ASP A 310 26.62 -23.81 56.66
C ASP A 310 27.56 -24.83 56.00
N VAL A 311 28.20 -24.47 54.87
CA VAL A 311 29.65 -24.74 54.66
C VAL A 311 30.30 -23.64 53.79
N ALA A 312 30.94 -22.68 54.48
CA ALA A 312 32.35 -22.23 54.38
C ALA A 312 33.05 -22.19 52.99
N GLU A 313 33.47 -20.98 52.53
CA GLU A 313 34.86 -20.42 52.60
C GLU A 313 35.89 -21.08 51.65
N ALA A 314 36.86 -20.40 51.01
CA ALA A 314 37.35 -19.02 51.03
C ALA A 314 38.40 -18.84 49.92
N ALA A 315 38.64 -17.57 49.54
CA ALA A 315 39.92 -16.94 49.14
C ALA A 315 40.65 -17.48 47.87
N ASP A 316 41.45 -16.74 47.11
CA ASP A 316 42.10 -15.44 47.28
C ASP A 316 42.73 -15.06 45.89
N SER A 317 43.18 -13.81 45.77
CA SER A 317 44.28 -13.33 44.90
C SER A 317 44.00 -12.93 43.43
N GLU A 318 43.85 -11.62 43.23
CA GLU A 318 44.24 -10.88 42.01
C GLU A 318 45.80 -10.73 41.92
N PRO A 319 46.39 -9.86 41.05
CA PRO A 319 46.69 -10.04 39.62
C PRO A 319 48.20 -9.78 39.31
N ASP A 320 48.66 -9.98 38.07
CA ASP A 320 49.84 -9.32 37.42
C ASP A 320 50.08 -10.01 36.04
N SER A 321 50.16 -9.36 34.88
CA SER A 321 51.11 -8.38 34.31
C SER A 321 51.89 -9.00 33.13
N ASP A 322 52.48 -8.14 32.29
CA ASP A 322 53.38 -8.38 31.12
C ASP A 322 52.68 -8.70 29.77
N ALA A 323 52.72 -7.86 28.71
CA ALA A 323 53.78 -7.08 28.04
C ALA A 323 54.76 -7.93 27.20
N ASP A 324 54.60 -7.90 25.87
CA ASP A 324 55.63 -7.79 24.80
C ASP A 324 54.95 -8.04 23.43
N ALA A 325 54.79 -7.08 22.52
CA ALA A 325 55.76 -6.38 21.66
C ALA A 325 56.07 -7.06 20.32
N ALA A 326 56.02 -6.22 19.27
CA ALA A 326 56.77 -6.24 18.01
C ALA A 326 56.52 -7.40 17.02
N ALA A 327 55.83 -7.14 15.89
CA ALA A 327 56.35 -6.54 14.65
C ALA A 327 57.11 -7.53 13.75
N ASP A 328 56.63 -7.75 12.52
CA ASP A 328 57.48 -7.57 11.33
C ASP A 328 56.64 -7.38 10.05
N LYS A 329 57.07 -6.41 9.24
CA LYS A 329 56.63 -6.12 7.87
C LYS A 329 57.50 -6.90 6.90
N ARG A 330 56.95 -7.47 5.82
CA ARG A 330 57.57 -7.55 4.45
C ARG A 330 56.41 -7.61 3.45
N ASP A 331 56.26 -6.57 2.62
CA ASP A 331 56.72 -6.50 1.21
C ASP A 331 55.98 -7.50 0.30
#